data_AF-A0A6L8GMN2-F1
#
_entry.id   AF-A0A6L8GMN2-F1
#
_cell.length_a   1.000
_cell.length_b   1.000
_cell.length_c   1.000
_cell.angle_alpha   90.00
_cell.angle_beta   90.00
_cell.angle_gamma   90.00
#
_symmetry.space_group_name_H-M   'P 1'
#
loop_
_entity.id
_entity.type
_entity.pdbx_description
1 polymer ?
#
loop_
_entity_poly.entity_id
_entity_poly.type
_entity_poly.pdbx_seq_one_letter_code
_entity_poly.pdbx_strand_id
1 'polypeptide(L)'
;DVLRLLATTEGDRPVDKRDRAVLMLLAVYGLRCGELRGLQLDDIDWEQETLRVRRPKTGRTHAYPLSRGVGQAIVLYLQDVRPPRPDRTLFLTLLAPFRPLDPRLLNKIVRDRLRGLGIVTGRRGPHALRHAAAQHLLDQGMAMKVIGDFLGHRSPSSTSVYAKVNLNALREVASFDLEGLT
;
A
#
# COMPACT_ATOMS: atom_id res chain seq x y z
N ASP A 1 13.19 5.54 -7.71
CA ASP A 1 12.27 4.63 -8.44
C ASP A 1 10.86 4.51 -7.89
N VAL A 2 10.67 4.24 -6.59
CA VAL A 2 9.32 4.15 -6.01
C VAL A 2 8.52 5.45 -6.21
N LEU A 3 9.14 6.61 -5.98
CA LEU A 3 8.50 7.91 -6.24
C LEU A 3 8.10 8.08 -7.72
N ARG A 4 9.00 7.77 -8.66
CA ARG A 4 8.71 7.78 -10.10
C ARG A 4 7.55 6.84 -10.46
N LEU A 5 7.44 5.68 -9.79
CA LEU A 5 6.34 4.74 -9.97
C LEU A 5 5.01 5.33 -9.48
N LEU A 6 5.00 5.98 -8.31
CA LEU A 6 3.81 6.66 -7.77
C LEU A 6 3.37 7.82 -8.67
N ALA A 7 4.32 8.57 -9.23
CA ALA A 7 4.03 9.67 -10.17
C ALA A 7 3.26 9.19 -11.42
N THR A 8 3.40 7.92 -11.83
CA THR A 8 2.60 7.36 -12.94
C THR A 8 1.09 7.29 -12.65
N THR A 9 0.68 7.52 -11.41
CA THR A 9 -0.70 7.46 -10.93
C THR A 9 -1.27 8.81 -10.48
N GLU A 10 -0.64 9.92 -10.86
CA GLU A 10 -1.11 11.29 -10.52
C GLU A 10 -2.24 11.80 -11.43
N GLY A 11 -2.63 11.02 -12.46
CA GLY A 11 -3.74 11.37 -13.33
C GLY A 11 -5.12 11.19 -12.67
N ASP A 12 -6.14 11.80 -13.26
CA ASP A 12 -7.53 11.78 -12.76
C ASP A 12 -8.34 10.56 -13.26
N ARG A 13 -7.75 9.70 -14.09
CA ARG A 13 -8.46 8.53 -14.63
C ARG A 13 -8.81 7.56 -13.49
N PRO A 14 -9.95 6.83 -13.58
CA PRO A 14 -10.33 5.83 -12.58
C PRO A 14 -9.24 4.79 -12.26
N VAL A 15 -8.45 4.41 -13.28
CA VAL A 15 -7.33 3.48 -13.12
C VAL A 15 -6.19 4.05 -12.31
N ASP A 16 -5.91 5.35 -12.43
CA ASP A 16 -4.82 6.00 -11.72
C ASP A 16 -5.14 6.16 -10.24
N LYS A 17 -6.36 6.59 -9.89
CA LYS A 17 -6.82 6.68 -8.48
C LYS A 17 -6.78 5.33 -7.77
N ARG A 18 -7.33 4.27 -8.40
CA ARG A 18 -7.28 2.90 -7.84
C ARG A 18 -5.84 2.42 -7.70
N ASP A 19 -5.04 2.56 -8.76
CA ASP A 19 -3.67 2.07 -8.75
C ASP A 19 -2.79 2.87 -7.79
N ARG A 20 -3.02 4.17 -7.58
CA ARG A 20 -2.29 5.00 -6.60
C ARG A 20 -2.45 4.42 -5.19
N ALA A 21 -3.69 4.16 -4.78
CA ALA A 21 -3.96 3.56 -3.47
C ALA A 21 -3.31 2.16 -3.33
N VAL A 22 -3.40 1.32 -4.37
CA VAL A 22 -2.74 0.01 -4.41
C VAL A 22 -1.22 0.12 -4.28
N LEU A 23 -0.58 0.99 -5.06
CA LEU A 23 0.87 1.15 -5.09
C LEU A 23 1.38 1.73 -3.78
N MET A 24 0.69 2.71 -3.20
CA MET A 24 1.10 3.29 -1.92
C MET A 24 0.99 2.27 -0.79
N LEU A 25 -0.09 1.47 -0.71
CA LEU A 25 -0.18 0.39 0.28
C LEU A 25 0.98 -0.62 0.15
N LEU A 26 1.36 -0.97 -1.09
CA LEU A 26 2.49 -1.87 -1.34
C LEU A 26 3.84 -1.26 -1.01
N ALA A 27 4.05 0.02 -1.34
CA ALA A 27 5.33 0.71 -1.16
C ALA A 27 5.56 1.14 0.29
N VAL A 28 4.52 1.61 0.97
CA VAL A 28 4.59 2.13 2.35
C VAL A 28 4.63 1.00 3.37
N TYR A 29 3.70 0.06 3.28
CA TYR A 29 3.56 -1.01 4.28
C TYR A 29 4.20 -2.33 3.84
N GLY A 30 4.69 -2.41 2.60
CA GLY A 30 5.31 -3.62 2.08
C GLY A 30 4.36 -4.81 2.00
N LEU A 31 3.06 -4.58 1.85
CA LEU A 31 2.05 -5.66 1.90
C LEU A 31 2.31 -6.74 0.83
N ARG A 32 1.99 -7.99 1.16
CA ARG A 32 1.91 -9.08 0.17
C ARG A 32 0.63 -8.92 -0.65
N CYS A 33 0.63 -9.47 -1.87
CA CYS A 33 -0.57 -9.48 -2.72
C CYS A 33 -1.79 -10.09 -2.01
N GLY A 34 -1.59 -11.18 -1.26
CA GLY A 34 -2.68 -11.83 -0.53
C GLY A 34 -3.23 -11.00 0.64
N GLU A 35 -2.38 -10.19 1.26
CA GLU A 35 -2.78 -9.26 2.33
C GLU A 35 -3.57 -8.09 1.72
N LEU A 36 -3.02 -7.45 0.68
CA LEU A 36 -3.68 -6.34 -0.04
C LEU A 36 -5.04 -6.76 -0.63
N ARG A 37 -5.10 -7.92 -1.30
CA ARG A 37 -6.34 -8.47 -1.86
C ARG A 37 -7.40 -8.74 -0.79
N GLY A 38 -6.95 -9.11 0.41
CA GLY A 38 -7.82 -9.47 1.53
C GLY A 38 -8.35 -8.28 2.32
N LEU A 39 -7.92 -7.05 2.01
CA LEU A 39 -8.38 -5.84 2.69
C LEU A 39 -9.88 -5.61 2.46
N GLN A 40 -10.55 -5.22 3.53
CA GLN A 40 -11.97 -4.89 3.58
C GLN A 40 -12.13 -3.42 3.98
N LEU A 41 -13.29 -2.84 3.75
CA LEU A 41 -13.59 -1.47 4.18
C LEU A 41 -13.48 -1.32 5.71
N ASP A 42 -13.87 -2.34 6.48
CA ASP A 42 -13.80 -2.35 7.96
C ASP A 42 -12.37 -2.45 8.51
N ASP A 43 -11.39 -2.71 7.66
CA ASP A 43 -10.00 -2.75 8.08
C ASP A 43 -9.44 -1.36 8.33
N ILE A 44 -10.14 -0.32 7.88
CA ILE A 44 -9.71 1.07 8.02
C ILE A 44 -10.52 1.72 9.13
N ASP A 45 -9.82 2.04 10.20
CA ASP A 45 -10.32 2.82 11.33
C ASP A 45 -9.94 4.28 11.11
N TRP A 46 -10.86 5.07 10.58
CA TRP A 46 -10.60 6.47 10.25
C TRP A 46 -10.47 7.35 11.50
N GLU A 47 -11.17 7.01 12.58
CA GLU A 47 -11.12 7.75 13.84
C GLU A 47 -9.82 7.49 14.58
N GLN A 48 -9.38 6.23 14.62
CA GLN A 48 -8.12 5.84 15.27
C GLN A 48 -6.92 5.83 14.30
N GLU A 49 -7.08 6.37 13.10
CA GLU A 49 -6.08 6.41 12.03
C GLU A 49 -5.30 5.09 11.92
N THR A 50 -6.00 3.97 11.81
CA THR A 50 -5.40 2.62 11.86
C THR A 50 -5.86 1.74 10.71
N LEU A 51 -4.92 1.04 10.07
CA LEU A 51 -5.14 0.02 9.05
C LEU A 51 -4.88 -1.38 9.63
N ARG A 52 -5.90 -2.25 9.58
CA ARG A 52 -5.81 -3.66 10.02
C ARG A 52 -5.53 -4.57 8.83
N VAL A 53 -4.43 -5.30 8.87
CA VAL A 53 -4.02 -6.21 7.79
C VAL A 53 -4.09 -7.65 8.28
N ARG A 54 -4.98 -8.44 7.68
CA ARG A 54 -5.09 -9.89 7.94
C ARG A 54 -4.10 -10.68 7.10
N ARG A 55 -3.51 -11.71 7.71
CA ARG A 55 -2.69 -12.72 7.02
C ARG A 55 -3.52 -13.95 6.70
N PRO A 56 -3.78 -14.25 5.42
CA PRO A 56 -4.60 -15.40 5.05
C PRO A 56 -4.04 -16.73 5.54
N LYS A 57 -2.71 -16.91 5.50
CA LYS A 57 -2.07 -18.20 5.86
C LYS A 57 -2.08 -18.49 7.36
N THR A 58 -2.06 -17.47 8.21
CA THR A 58 -1.89 -17.65 9.66
C THR A 58 -3.07 -17.15 10.48
N GLY A 59 -4.06 -16.50 9.86
CA GLY A 59 -5.21 -15.89 10.54
C GLY A 59 -4.87 -14.68 11.42
N ARG A 60 -3.60 -14.27 11.49
CA ARG A 60 -3.13 -13.16 12.32
C ARG A 60 -3.49 -11.81 11.69
N THR A 61 -3.87 -10.86 12.53
CA THR A 61 -4.17 -9.47 12.15
C THR A 61 -3.13 -8.54 12.74
N HIS A 62 -2.68 -7.58 11.94
CA HIS A 62 -1.71 -6.57 12.35
C HIS A 62 -2.26 -5.18 12.12
N ALA A 63 -2.11 -4.31 13.11
CA ALA A 63 -2.51 -2.92 13.01
C ALA A 63 -1.30 -2.06 12.59
N TYR A 64 -1.53 -1.17 11.64
CA TYR A 64 -0.60 -0.17 11.16
C TYR A 64 -1.19 1.21 11.38
N PRO A 65 -0.39 2.21 11.77
CA PRO A 65 -0.83 3.60 11.63
C PRO A 65 -1.16 3.90 10.17
N LEU A 66 -2.32 4.49 9.93
CA LEU A 66 -2.75 4.93 8.61
C LEU A 66 -2.00 6.21 8.27
N SER A 67 -1.12 6.13 7.28
CA SER A 67 -0.45 7.30 6.74
C SER A 67 -1.47 8.20 6.07
N ARG A 68 -1.37 9.51 6.30
CA ARG A 68 -2.25 10.51 5.70
C ARG A 68 -2.31 10.38 4.17
N GLY A 69 -1.16 10.24 3.50
CA GLY A 69 -1.11 10.08 2.04
C GLY A 69 -1.79 8.79 1.56
N VAL A 70 -1.59 7.68 2.28
CA VAL A 70 -2.28 6.42 1.98
C VAL A 70 -3.79 6.55 2.17
N GLY A 71 -4.21 7.13 3.30
CA GLY A 71 -5.60 7.41 3.61
C GLY A 71 -6.26 8.25 2.52
N GLN A 72 -5.60 9.33 2.08
CA GLN A 72 -6.12 10.23 1.05
C GLN A 72 -6.32 9.52 -0.29
N ALA A 73 -5.38 8.71 -0.77
CA ALA A 73 -5.61 7.98 -2.02
C ALA A 73 -6.68 6.90 -1.88
N ILE A 74 -6.81 6.27 -0.71
CA ILE A 74 -7.92 5.36 -0.47
C ILE A 74 -9.25 6.13 -0.54
N VAL A 75 -9.36 7.29 0.11
CA VAL A 75 -10.56 8.14 0.05
C VAL A 75 -10.92 8.50 -1.38
N LEU A 76 -9.96 9.01 -2.17
CA LEU A 76 -10.18 9.35 -3.58
C LEU A 76 -10.67 8.15 -4.40
N TYR A 77 -10.09 6.96 -4.18
CA TYR A 77 -10.58 5.75 -4.82
C TYR A 77 -12.01 5.39 -4.37
N LEU A 78 -12.31 5.48 -3.07
CA LEU A 78 -13.63 5.13 -2.51
C LEU A 78 -14.73 6.08 -3.00
N GLN A 79 -14.44 7.38 -3.11
CA GLN A 79 -15.40 8.41 -3.49
C GLN A 79 -15.63 8.45 -5.00
N ASP A 80 -14.56 8.38 -5.79
CA ASP A 80 -14.64 8.72 -7.22
C ASP A 80 -14.70 7.50 -8.14
N VAL A 81 -14.30 6.32 -7.65
CA VAL A 81 -14.02 5.17 -8.53
C VAL A 81 -14.69 3.88 -8.08
N ARG A 82 -14.66 3.57 -6.78
CA ARG A 82 -15.13 2.28 -6.29
C ARG A 82 -16.64 2.16 -6.53
N PRO A 83 -17.11 1.14 -7.28
CA PRO A 83 -18.53 1.00 -7.54
C PRO A 83 -19.30 0.71 -6.24
N PRO A 84 -20.53 1.23 -6.07
CA PRO A 84 -21.35 0.94 -4.90
C PRO A 84 -21.79 -0.53 -4.93
N ARG A 85 -21.18 -1.34 -4.06
CA ARG A 85 -21.41 -2.79 -3.98
C ARG A 85 -21.55 -3.23 -2.53
N PRO A 86 -22.39 -4.25 -2.25
CA PRO A 86 -22.46 -4.87 -0.92
C PRO A 86 -21.16 -5.57 -0.52
N ASP A 87 -20.36 -6.02 -1.51
CA ASP A 87 -19.02 -6.58 -1.27
C ASP A 87 -18.18 -5.55 -0.51
N ARG A 88 -17.65 -5.93 0.64
CA ARG A 88 -16.85 -5.06 1.52
C ARG A 88 -15.37 -5.12 1.19
N THR A 89 -14.96 -5.87 0.17
CA THR A 89 -13.57 -5.90 -0.29
C THR A 89 -13.14 -4.51 -0.73
N LEU A 90 -11.99 -4.05 -0.26
CA LEU A 90 -11.52 -2.69 -0.51
C LEU A 90 -11.38 -2.45 -2.02
N PHE A 91 -10.57 -3.26 -2.71
CA PHE A 91 -10.27 -3.05 -4.14
C PHE A 91 -11.04 -4.00 -5.06
N LEU A 92 -11.75 -3.39 -6.02
CA LEU A 92 -12.51 -4.07 -7.06
C LEU A 92 -11.96 -3.79 -8.47
N THR A 93 -12.32 -4.64 -9.42
CA THR A 93 -12.13 -4.38 -10.86
C THR A 93 -12.91 -3.13 -11.28
N LEU A 94 -12.42 -2.44 -12.32
CA LEU A 94 -13.03 -1.20 -12.83
C LEU A 94 -14.17 -1.43 -13.81
N LEU A 95 -14.24 -2.62 -14.40
CA LEU A 95 -15.24 -3.00 -15.39
C LEU A 95 -16.11 -4.12 -14.85
N ALA A 96 -17.37 -4.11 -15.27
CA ALA A 96 -18.32 -5.17 -14.96
C ALA A 96 -17.88 -6.50 -15.62
N PRO A 97 -18.10 -7.65 -14.96
CA PRO A 97 -18.59 -7.79 -13.60
C PRO A 97 -17.56 -7.31 -12.56
N PHE A 98 -17.99 -6.48 -11.61
CA PHE A 98 -17.13 -5.97 -10.54
C PHE A 98 -16.76 -7.11 -9.57
N ARG A 99 -15.46 -7.38 -9.44
CA ARG A 99 -14.91 -8.47 -8.62
C ARG A 99 -13.73 -7.97 -7.80
N PRO A 100 -13.42 -8.58 -6.65
CA PRO A 100 -12.15 -8.40 -5.97
C PRO A 100 -10.96 -8.51 -6.93
N LEU A 101 -9.98 -7.61 -6.78
CA LEU A 101 -8.74 -7.72 -7.57
C LEU A 101 -8.05 -9.06 -7.29
N ASP A 102 -7.75 -9.80 -8.36
CA ASP A 102 -6.99 -11.04 -8.23
C ASP A 102 -5.47 -10.79 -8.16
N PRO A 103 -4.68 -11.75 -7.66
CA PRO A 103 -3.23 -11.58 -7.53
C PRO A 103 -2.51 -11.36 -8.86
N ARG A 104 -3.01 -11.89 -9.99
CA ARG A 104 -2.40 -11.69 -11.31
C ARG A 104 -2.60 -10.25 -11.77
N LEU A 105 -3.77 -9.67 -11.55
CA LEU A 105 -4.05 -8.28 -11.87
C LEU A 105 -3.21 -7.33 -11.00
N LEU A 106 -3.08 -7.58 -9.71
CA LEU A 106 -2.18 -6.81 -8.83
C LEU A 106 -0.72 -6.87 -9.30
N ASN A 107 -0.25 -8.06 -9.68
CA ASN A 107 1.08 -8.21 -10.27
C ASN A 107 1.22 -7.42 -11.58
N LYS A 108 0.19 -7.47 -12.44
CA LYS A 108 0.17 -6.76 -13.71
C LYS A 108 0.25 -5.24 -13.53
N ILE A 109 -0.54 -4.66 -12.62
CA ILE A 109 -0.52 -3.22 -12.30
C ILE A 109 0.91 -2.74 -12.01
N VAL A 110 1.59 -3.41 -11.08
CA VAL A 110 2.96 -3.02 -10.70
C VAL A 110 3.94 -3.27 -11.85
N ARG A 111 3.84 -4.42 -12.52
CA ARG A 111 4.77 -4.80 -13.59
C ARG A 111 4.70 -3.89 -14.81
N ASP A 112 3.49 -3.54 -15.24
CA ASP A 112 3.29 -2.74 -16.44
C ASP A 112 3.78 -1.30 -16.22
N ARG A 113 3.52 -0.73 -15.03
CA ARG A 113 4.01 0.61 -14.67
C ARG A 113 5.54 0.64 -14.50
N LEU A 114 6.14 -0.36 -13.85
CA LEU A 114 7.61 -0.49 -13.78
C LEU A 114 8.23 -0.61 -15.18
N ARG A 115 7.62 -1.42 -16.06
CA ARG A 115 8.06 -1.55 -17.45
C ARG A 115 7.97 -0.23 -18.21
N GLY A 116 6.88 0.52 -18.04
CA GLY A 116 6.69 1.84 -18.66
C GLY A 116 7.76 2.85 -18.26
N LEU A 117 8.38 2.69 -17.09
CA LEU A 117 9.49 3.51 -16.62
C LEU A 117 10.88 3.00 -17.04
N GLY A 118 10.95 1.90 -17.80
CA GLY A 118 12.21 1.24 -18.16
C GLY A 118 12.90 0.54 -16.98
N ILE A 119 12.20 0.35 -15.86
CA ILE A 119 12.78 -0.26 -14.65
C ILE A 119 12.75 -1.78 -14.80
N VAL A 120 13.93 -2.35 -15.07
CA VAL A 120 14.13 -3.80 -15.20
C VAL A 120 14.85 -4.32 -13.95
N THR A 121 14.07 -4.77 -12.97
CA THR A 121 14.58 -5.42 -11.77
C THR A 121 14.53 -6.95 -11.90
N GLY A 122 15.44 -7.66 -11.24
CA GLY A 122 15.40 -9.14 -11.14
C GLY A 122 14.17 -9.66 -10.39
N ARG A 123 13.57 -8.83 -9.53
CA ARG A 123 12.29 -9.09 -8.85
C ARG A 123 11.23 -8.19 -9.46
N ARG A 124 10.20 -8.73 -10.10
CA ARG A 124 9.14 -7.96 -10.77
C ARG A 124 7.84 -7.99 -9.95
N GLY A 125 7.12 -6.87 -9.89
CA GLY A 125 5.80 -6.78 -9.25
C GLY A 125 5.84 -6.39 -7.76
N PRO A 126 4.78 -6.68 -6.98
CA PRO A 126 4.64 -6.25 -5.59
C PRO A 126 5.79 -6.65 -4.66
N HIS A 127 6.45 -7.77 -4.92
CA HIS A 127 7.64 -8.17 -4.17
C HIS A 127 8.80 -7.17 -4.33
N ALA A 128 8.95 -6.55 -5.50
CA ALA A 128 9.96 -5.51 -5.72
C ALA A 128 9.72 -4.31 -4.80
N LEU A 129 8.46 -3.87 -4.68
CA LEU A 129 8.07 -2.76 -3.79
C LEU A 129 8.29 -3.10 -2.32
N ARG A 130 7.96 -4.33 -1.92
CA ARG A 130 8.23 -4.81 -0.57
C ARG A 130 9.74 -4.83 -0.26
N HIS A 131 10.58 -5.20 -1.21
CA HIS A 131 12.03 -5.12 -1.03
C HIS A 131 12.53 -3.68 -0.97
N ALA A 132 12.00 -2.79 -1.81
CA ALA A 132 12.30 -1.36 -1.74
C ALA A 132 11.91 -0.77 -0.38
N ALA A 133 10.76 -1.14 0.17
CA ALA A 133 10.33 -0.75 1.51
C ALA A 133 11.30 -1.26 2.59
N ALA A 134 11.73 -2.52 2.49
CA ALA A 134 12.70 -3.10 3.42
C ALA A 134 14.06 -2.37 3.36
N GLN A 135 14.53 -2.08 2.15
CA GLN A 135 15.78 -1.38 1.91
C GLN A 135 15.71 0.05 2.43
N HIS A 136 14.63 0.79 2.15
CA HIS A 136 14.41 2.15 2.67
C HIS A 136 14.48 2.20 4.19
N LEU A 137 13.82 1.28 4.89
CA LEU A 137 13.88 1.22 6.35
C LEU A 137 15.30 0.88 6.85
N LEU A 138 16.02 0.01 6.14
CA LEU A 138 17.41 -0.30 6.45
C LEU A 138 18.32 0.91 6.27
N ASP A 139 18.16 1.65 5.18
CA ASP A 139 18.94 2.86 4.87
C ASP A 139 18.69 3.96 5.91
N GLN A 140 17.49 3.98 6.51
CA GLN A 140 17.17 4.83 7.66
C GLN A 140 17.70 4.31 9.02
N GLY A 141 18.53 3.28 9.02
CA GLY A 141 19.19 2.74 10.21
C GLY A 141 18.31 1.87 11.09
N MET A 142 17.14 1.41 10.61
CA MET A 142 16.29 0.51 11.40
C MET A 142 16.94 -0.87 11.52
N ALA A 143 16.90 -1.43 12.73
CA ALA A 143 17.41 -2.78 12.98
C ALA A 143 16.64 -3.83 12.16
N MET A 144 17.35 -4.83 11.64
CA MET A 144 16.75 -5.94 10.85
C MET A 144 15.57 -6.62 11.54
N LYS A 145 15.62 -6.76 12.87
CA LYS A 145 14.49 -7.32 13.65
C LYS A 145 13.24 -6.43 13.56
N VAL A 146 13.41 -5.11 13.67
CA VAL A 146 12.32 -4.13 13.55
C VAL A 146 11.71 -4.17 12.14
N ILE A 147 12.55 -4.19 11.10
CA ILE A 147 12.10 -4.31 9.71
C ILE A 147 11.36 -5.65 9.50
N GLY A 148 11.90 -6.73 10.06
CA GLY A 148 11.29 -8.05 10.05
C GLY A 148 9.97 -8.10 10.81
N ASP A 149 9.80 -7.35 11.89
CA ASP A 149 8.54 -7.25 12.61
C ASP A 149 7.51 -6.41 11.84
N PHE A 150 7.93 -5.28 11.25
CA PHE A 150 7.11 -4.40 10.42
C PHE A 150 6.60 -5.09 9.14
N LEU A 151 7.51 -5.69 8.38
CA LEU A 151 7.18 -6.37 7.12
C LEU A 151 6.69 -7.80 7.36
N GLY A 152 7.30 -8.50 8.32
CA GLY A 152 7.12 -9.92 8.59
C GLY A 152 6.07 -10.20 9.64
N HIS A 153 5.46 -9.16 10.23
CA HIS A 153 4.26 -9.23 11.05
C HIS A 153 4.39 -10.30 12.16
N ARG A 154 5.56 -10.37 12.83
CA ARG A 154 5.88 -11.49 13.72
C ARG A 154 5.38 -11.30 15.15
N SER A 155 5.07 -10.07 15.58
CA SER A 155 4.49 -9.81 16.91
C SER A 155 3.37 -8.74 16.88
N PRO A 156 2.26 -8.95 17.62
CA PRO A 156 1.26 -7.91 17.94
C PRO A 156 1.78 -6.85 18.92
N SER A 157 2.82 -7.14 19.72
CA SER A 157 3.31 -6.24 20.78
C SER A 157 4.22 -5.10 20.29
N SER A 158 4.36 -4.93 18.97
CA SER A 158 5.31 -4.00 18.34
C SER A 158 4.72 -2.63 18.01
N THR A 159 3.59 -2.22 18.61
CA THR A 159 2.91 -0.93 18.32
C THR A 159 3.86 0.27 18.41
N SER A 160 4.80 0.27 19.36
CA SER A 160 5.84 1.30 19.51
C SER A 160 6.90 1.29 18.40
N VAL A 161 7.14 0.13 17.77
CA VAL A 161 8.02 0.00 16.60
C VAL A 161 7.36 0.60 15.37
N TYR A 162 6.05 0.41 15.21
CA TYR A 162 5.27 1.03 14.14
C TYR A 162 5.23 2.55 14.27
N ALA A 163 5.16 3.09 15.49
CA ALA A 163 5.24 4.53 15.76
C ALA A 163 6.61 5.15 15.37
N LYS A 164 7.72 4.44 15.58
CA LYS A 164 9.06 4.90 15.15
C LYS A 164 9.23 4.91 13.63
N VAL A 165 8.67 3.92 12.95
CA VAL A 165 8.63 3.87 11.48
C VAL A 165 7.76 5.00 10.91
N ASN A 166 6.72 5.43 11.64
CA ASN A 166 5.79 6.50 11.26
C ASN A 166 6.44 7.89 11.12
N LEU A 167 7.53 8.18 11.86
CA LEU A 167 8.06 9.55 11.91
C LEU A 167 9.06 9.91 10.79
N ASN A 168 9.89 8.96 10.33
CA ASN A 168 11.00 9.27 9.42
C ASN A 168 10.87 8.63 8.03
N ALA A 169 10.30 7.42 7.91
CA ALA A 169 10.20 6.71 6.62
C ALA A 169 9.02 7.21 5.77
N LEU A 170 7.95 7.57 6.47
CA LEU A 170 6.64 7.87 5.93
C LEU A 170 6.49 9.35 5.59
N ARG A 171 7.20 10.23 6.31
CA ARG A 171 7.20 11.67 6.04
C ARG A 171 7.65 11.96 4.61
N GLU A 172 8.72 11.35 4.11
CA GLU A 172 9.30 11.69 2.80
C GLU A 172 8.43 11.26 1.60
N VAL A 173 7.66 10.16 1.74
CA VAL A 173 6.73 9.69 0.70
C VAL A 173 5.36 10.38 0.81
N ALA A 174 4.95 10.79 2.03
CA ALA A 174 3.69 11.51 2.27
C ALA A 174 3.82 13.04 2.21
N SER A 175 5.02 13.61 2.38
CA SER A 175 5.29 15.06 2.32
C SER A 175 5.31 15.58 0.90
N PHE A 176 5.49 14.71 -0.09
CA PHE A 176 5.41 15.10 -1.50
C PHE A 176 4.01 15.63 -1.88
N ASP A 177 2.97 15.29 -1.12
CA ASP A 177 1.61 15.83 -1.28
C ASP A 177 1.42 17.21 -0.59
N LEU A 178 2.39 17.73 0.20
CA LEU A 178 2.27 19.02 0.89
C LEU A 178 2.92 20.20 0.17
N GLU A 179 3.87 19.98 -0.74
CA GLU A 179 4.54 21.06 -1.48
C GLU A 179 3.84 21.42 -2.80
N GLY A 180 2.86 20.63 -3.23
CA GLY A 180 2.10 20.84 -4.48
C GLY A 180 0.67 21.40 -4.30
N LEU A 181 0.27 21.75 -3.07
CA LEU A 181 -1.09 22.21 -2.73
C LEU A 181 -1.13 23.53 -1.94
N THR A 182 -0.05 24.33 -1.99
CA THR A 182 -0.05 25.73 -1.53
C THR A 182 0.12 26.68 -2.70
#